data_AF-A0A4Y1RJB6-F1
#
_entry.id   AF-A0A4Y1RJB6-F1
#
_cell.length_a   1.000
_cell.length_b   1.000
_cell.length_c   1.000
_cell.angle_alpha   90.00
_cell.angle_beta   90.00
_cell.angle_gamma   90.00
#
_symmetry.space_group_name_H-M   'P 1'
#
loop_
_entity.id
_entity.type
_entity.pdbx_description
1 polymer ?
#
loop_
_entity_poly.entity_id
_entity_poly.type
_entity_poly.pdbx_seq_one_letter_code
_entity_poly.pdbx_strand_id
1 'polypeptide(L)'
;MRPPDVTGCPTLYGSKLAAGITRLSSFLHSRLKLKLTPSVYSVLKSELLNDPAFEFTDVSRQWVDRMLDYNVPGGKLNRGLSVIDSLKLLKDGRELMDDEIFLSSALGWCIEWLQAYFLVLDDIMDSSHTRRGQPCWFRLSKIGMIAVNDGILLRNHIPRVLKNHFRGKPYYVDLLDLFNEVEFQTAHGQLIDLITTHEGEKDLSKYSLALHRRIVQYKTAYYSFYLPVACALLMAGEDLESHVDVKNILIEMGTYFQVQDDYLDCFGDPEVIGKVGTDIQDFKCSWLVVKALELSNEGQKKLLHENYGKDDQTCIEKVKELYKVLDIQGVFLEYESSSYQKLTKSIESHSSKAVQAVLKSFLAKIYKRQK
;
A
#
# COMPACT_ATOMS: atom_id res chain seq x y z
N MET A 1 -27.24 -52.13 22.47
CA MET A 1 -25.83 -51.67 22.57
C MET A 1 -25.57 -50.74 21.38
N ARG A 2 -25.39 -49.44 21.62
CA ARG A 2 -25.05 -48.43 20.60
C ARG A 2 -23.54 -48.15 20.67
N PRO A 3 -22.85 -47.84 19.55
CA PRO A 3 -21.43 -47.49 19.55
C PRO A 3 -21.22 -46.05 20.04
N PRO A 4 -19.99 -45.69 20.49
CA PRO A 4 -19.72 -44.38 21.06
C PRO A 4 -19.41 -43.32 19.99
N ASP A 5 -19.86 -42.12 20.31
CA ASP A 5 -19.74 -40.85 19.61
C ASP A 5 -18.29 -40.33 19.64
N VAL A 6 -17.76 -39.86 18.51
CA VAL A 6 -16.44 -39.20 18.43
C VAL A 6 -16.63 -37.81 17.85
N THR A 7 -16.93 -36.85 18.72
CA THR A 7 -16.84 -35.41 18.42
C THR A 7 -15.53 -34.85 18.98
N GLY A 8 -14.47 -34.90 18.17
CA GLY A 8 -13.19 -34.25 18.45
C GLY A 8 -13.10 -32.90 17.75
N CYS A 9 -13.21 -31.82 18.53
CA CYS A 9 -13.14 -30.42 18.08
C CYS A 9 -11.71 -30.02 17.65
N PRO A 10 -11.47 -29.52 16.41
CA PRO A 10 -10.15 -29.05 15.97
C PRO A 10 -10.08 -27.51 16.02
N THR A 11 -9.94 -26.89 17.20
CA THR A 11 -9.87 -25.40 17.30
C THR A 11 -8.80 -24.84 18.24
N LEU A 12 -8.06 -25.68 18.97
CA LEU A 12 -7.10 -25.19 19.99
C LEU A 12 -5.63 -25.19 19.56
N TYR A 13 -5.25 -25.89 18.50
CA TYR A 13 -3.85 -25.95 18.04
C TYR A 13 -3.48 -24.82 17.06
N GLY A 14 -4.43 -24.38 16.21
CA GLY A 14 -4.19 -23.27 15.27
C GLY A 14 -4.02 -21.90 15.94
N SER A 15 -4.73 -21.67 17.05
CA SER A 15 -4.74 -20.38 17.76
C SER A 15 -3.46 -20.10 18.55
N LYS A 16 -2.82 -21.14 19.11
CA LYS A 16 -1.52 -21.00 19.81
C LYS A 16 -0.36 -20.77 18.84
N LEU A 17 -0.40 -21.38 17.65
CA LEU A 17 0.62 -21.16 16.62
C LEU A 17 0.52 -19.75 16.01
N ALA A 18 -0.69 -19.28 15.74
CA ALA A 18 -0.95 -17.91 15.29
C ALA A 18 -0.48 -16.88 16.33
N ALA A 19 -0.83 -17.05 17.61
CA ALA A 19 -0.42 -16.14 18.68
C ALA A 19 1.11 -16.13 18.92
N GLY A 20 1.78 -17.27 18.74
CA GLY A 20 3.24 -17.38 18.81
C GLY A 20 3.95 -16.64 17.67
N ILE A 21 3.44 -16.76 16.44
CA ILE A 21 3.93 -16.03 15.26
C ILE A 21 3.66 -14.52 15.41
N THR A 22 2.50 -14.12 15.93
CA THR A 22 2.17 -12.71 16.15
C THR A 22 3.07 -12.06 17.21
N ARG A 23 3.42 -12.74 18.30
CA ARG A 23 4.34 -12.22 19.34
C ARG A 23 5.80 -12.14 18.88
N LEU A 24 6.30 -13.14 18.15
CA LEU A 24 7.64 -13.08 17.56
C LEU A 24 7.71 -12.00 16.48
N SER A 25 6.68 -11.89 15.64
CA SER A 25 6.52 -10.82 14.65
C SER A 25 6.52 -9.43 15.30
N SER A 26 5.73 -9.21 16.36
CA SER A 26 5.68 -7.90 17.04
C SER A 26 6.99 -7.50 17.71
N PHE A 27 7.71 -8.45 18.31
CA PHE A 27 8.99 -8.19 18.96
C PHE A 27 10.13 -7.93 17.95
N LEU A 28 10.21 -8.73 16.88
CA LEU A 28 11.12 -8.47 15.75
C LEU A 28 10.82 -7.12 15.10
N HIS A 29 9.55 -6.82 14.86
CA HIS A 29 9.10 -5.59 14.23
C HIS A 29 9.45 -4.35 15.06
N SER A 30 9.49 -4.45 16.40
CA SER A 30 9.94 -3.36 17.28
C SER A 30 11.45 -3.07 17.19
N ARG A 31 12.30 -4.12 17.10
CA ARG A 31 13.77 -3.99 16.93
C ARG A 31 14.15 -3.56 15.51
N LEU A 32 13.42 -4.02 14.49
CA LEU A 32 13.63 -3.65 13.08
C LEU A 32 13.10 -2.25 12.79
N LYS A 33 11.99 -1.84 13.40
CA LYS A 33 11.62 -0.42 13.48
C LYS A 33 12.77 0.40 14.03
N LEU A 34 13.38 -0.03 15.14
CA LEU A 34 14.61 0.55 15.73
C LEU A 34 15.90 0.43 14.89
N LYS A 35 15.87 -0.15 13.69
CA LYS A 35 17.01 -0.17 12.74
C LYS A 35 16.72 0.46 11.38
N LEU A 36 15.45 0.47 10.92
CA LEU A 36 14.97 1.29 9.80
C LEU A 36 14.81 2.78 10.21
N THR A 37 14.69 2.99 11.53
CA THR A 37 14.61 4.27 12.27
C THR A 37 15.74 5.23 11.93
N PRO A 38 15.45 6.54 11.85
CA PRO A 38 16.31 7.70 11.56
C PRO A 38 17.73 7.57 10.99
N SER A 39 18.61 6.69 11.46
CA SER A 39 20.02 6.61 11.05
C SER A 39 20.22 6.39 9.55
N VAL A 40 19.59 5.37 8.94
CA VAL A 40 19.73 5.13 7.50
C VAL A 40 19.09 6.27 6.71
N TYR A 41 17.90 6.74 7.10
CA TYR A 41 17.25 7.89 6.48
C TYR A 41 18.14 9.13 6.51
N SER A 42 18.76 9.44 7.66
CA SER A 42 19.67 10.57 7.83
C SER A 42 20.90 10.45 6.95
N VAL A 43 21.46 9.24 6.80
CA VAL A 43 22.58 8.99 5.87
C VAL A 43 22.15 9.25 4.43
N LEU A 44 21.06 8.61 3.97
CA LEU A 44 20.56 8.77 2.60
C LEU A 44 20.18 10.23 2.31
N LYS A 45 19.48 10.90 3.24
CA LYS A 45 19.14 12.31 3.14
C LYS A 45 20.40 13.17 3.05
N SER A 46 21.40 12.93 3.90
CA SER A 46 22.66 13.68 3.87
C SER A 46 23.39 13.52 2.53
N GLU A 47 23.43 12.31 1.98
CA GLU A 47 24.02 12.05 0.66
C GLU A 47 23.26 12.80 -0.46
N LEU A 48 21.93 12.77 -0.44
CA LEU A 48 21.10 13.49 -1.43
C LEU A 48 21.29 15.00 -1.34
N LEU A 49 21.38 15.56 -0.13
CA LEU A 49 21.64 16.99 0.09
C LEU A 49 23.07 17.40 -0.32
N ASN A 50 23.99 16.45 -0.41
CA ASN A 50 25.39 16.67 -0.83
C ASN A 50 25.70 16.05 -2.20
N ASP A 51 24.67 15.81 -3.02
CA ASP A 51 24.85 15.12 -4.29
C ASP A 51 25.69 15.97 -5.27
N PRO A 52 26.84 15.47 -5.76
CA PRO A 52 27.74 16.24 -6.62
C PRO A 52 27.17 16.52 -8.02
N ALA A 53 26.03 15.93 -8.39
CA ALA A 53 25.35 16.24 -9.63
C ALA A 53 24.58 17.57 -9.61
N PHE A 54 24.48 18.23 -8.45
CA PHE A 54 23.83 19.52 -8.31
C PHE A 54 24.61 20.48 -7.41
N GLU A 55 24.76 21.73 -7.84
CA GLU A 55 25.41 22.77 -7.05
C GLU A 55 24.42 23.37 -6.03
N PHE A 56 24.39 22.78 -4.82
CA PHE A 56 23.54 23.26 -3.75
C PHE A 56 24.02 24.59 -3.15
N THR A 57 23.09 25.53 -3.01
CA THR A 57 23.23 26.69 -2.11
C THR A 57 22.61 26.36 -0.75
N ASP A 58 22.86 27.18 0.27
CA ASP A 58 22.22 27.01 1.58
C ASP A 58 20.69 27.04 1.47
N VAL A 59 20.15 27.89 0.58
CA VAL A 59 18.71 28.04 0.37
C VAL A 59 18.10 26.79 -0.28
N SER A 60 18.70 26.30 -1.38
CA SER A 60 18.17 25.10 -2.05
C SER A 60 18.33 23.85 -1.20
N ARG A 61 19.41 23.75 -0.42
CA ARG A 61 19.64 22.65 0.52
C ARG A 61 18.59 22.63 1.63
N GLN A 62 18.33 23.77 2.28
CA GLN A 62 17.28 23.88 3.30
C GLN A 62 15.87 23.66 2.74
N TRP A 63 15.65 23.94 1.46
CA TRP A 63 14.38 23.60 0.79
C TRP A 63 14.20 22.09 0.70
N VAL A 64 15.16 21.39 0.09
CA VAL A 64 15.10 19.93 -0.11
C VAL A 64 15.07 19.19 1.23
N ASP A 65 15.86 19.63 2.22
CA ASP A 65 15.89 19.02 3.56
C ASP A 65 14.51 19.04 4.23
N ARG A 66 13.85 20.21 4.25
CA ARG A 66 12.49 20.36 4.79
C ARG A 66 11.46 19.58 3.99
N MET A 67 11.56 19.60 2.67
CA MET A 67 10.64 18.86 1.79
C MET A 67 10.71 17.35 2.04
N LEU A 68 11.92 16.81 2.23
CA LEU A 68 12.13 15.40 2.56
C LEU A 68 11.53 15.03 3.92
N ASP A 69 11.86 15.79 4.97
CA ASP A 69 11.38 15.52 6.32
C ASP A 69 9.86 15.65 6.46
N TYR A 70 9.23 16.52 5.65
CA TYR A 70 7.79 16.67 5.62
C TYR A 70 7.10 15.47 4.95
N ASN A 71 7.59 15.06 3.78
CA ASN A 71 6.85 14.15 2.89
C ASN A 71 7.23 12.67 3.04
N VAL A 72 8.43 12.35 3.53
CA VAL A 72 8.94 10.97 3.48
C VAL A 72 8.72 10.19 4.79
N PRO A 73 9.23 10.61 5.96
CA PRO A 73 9.27 9.75 7.16
C PRO A 73 7.98 9.70 7.99
N GLY A 74 6.97 10.54 7.69
CA GLY A 74 5.77 10.69 8.54
C GLY A 74 4.75 9.53 8.50
N GLY A 75 5.01 8.47 7.73
CA GLY A 75 4.11 7.32 7.57
C GLY A 75 4.32 6.21 8.60
N LYS A 76 3.57 5.10 8.45
CA LYS A 76 3.78 3.86 9.23
C LYS A 76 5.04 3.08 8.81
N LEU A 77 5.63 3.43 7.66
CA LEU A 77 6.78 2.79 7.02
C LEU A 77 6.61 1.29 6.76
N ASN A 78 5.36 0.82 6.61
CA ASN A 78 5.06 -0.60 6.48
C ASN A 78 5.68 -1.20 5.22
N ARG A 79 5.76 -0.45 4.11
CA ARG A 79 6.31 -0.94 2.84
C ARG A 79 7.83 -1.07 2.97
N GLY A 80 8.47 -0.03 3.49
CA GLY A 80 9.91 -0.02 3.74
C GLY A 80 10.36 -1.12 4.71
N LEU A 81 9.66 -1.27 5.84
CA LEU A 81 9.93 -2.33 6.85
C LEU A 81 9.77 -3.73 6.26
N SER A 82 8.87 -3.88 5.29
CA SER A 82 8.62 -5.18 4.71
C SER A 82 9.74 -5.68 3.81
N VAL A 83 10.62 -4.80 3.29
CA VAL A 83 11.84 -5.25 2.58
C VAL A 83 12.76 -5.99 3.55
N ILE A 84 13.01 -5.42 4.73
CA ILE A 84 13.90 -6.00 5.73
C ILE A 84 13.30 -7.29 6.31
N ASP A 85 12.02 -7.24 6.68
CA ASP A 85 11.30 -8.42 7.19
C ASP A 85 11.34 -9.56 6.16
N SER A 86 11.13 -9.25 4.88
CA SER A 86 11.14 -10.27 3.81
C SER A 86 12.54 -10.86 3.61
N LEU A 87 13.58 -10.03 3.53
CA LEU A 87 14.95 -10.51 3.36
C LEU A 87 15.38 -11.41 4.52
N LYS A 88 15.01 -11.04 5.75
CA LYS A 88 15.26 -11.87 6.93
C LYS A 88 14.57 -13.22 6.84
N LEU A 89 13.30 -13.25 6.44
CA LEU A 89 12.54 -14.49 6.30
C LEU A 89 13.05 -15.37 5.14
N LEU A 90 13.50 -14.77 4.04
CA LEU A 90 14.13 -15.48 2.92
C LEU A 90 15.46 -16.14 3.31
N LYS A 91 16.15 -15.61 4.32
CA LYS A 91 17.41 -16.14 4.85
C LYS A 91 17.19 -17.01 6.10
N ASP A 92 16.10 -17.77 6.12
CA ASP A 92 15.69 -18.68 7.20
C ASP A 92 15.61 -18.02 8.59
N GLY A 93 15.33 -16.72 8.62
CA GLY A 93 15.21 -15.96 9.87
C GLY A 93 16.54 -15.63 10.55
N ARG A 94 17.69 -15.92 9.91
CA ARG A 94 19.01 -15.59 10.47
C ARG A 94 19.14 -14.10 10.75
N GLU A 95 20.06 -13.74 11.64
CA GLU A 95 20.40 -12.34 11.81
C GLU A 95 21.06 -11.80 10.53
N LEU A 96 20.58 -10.63 10.12
CA LEU A 96 21.13 -9.90 8.99
C LEU A 96 22.41 -9.21 9.43
N MET A 97 23.43 -9.25 8.57
CA MET A 97 24.66 -8.48 8.72
C MET A 97 24.36 -6.99 8.59
N ASP A 98 25.25 -6.13 9.12
CA ASP A 98 25.04 -4.68 9.08
C ASP A 98 24.88 -4.13 7.65
N ASP A 99 25.65 -4.64 6.68
CA ASP A 99 25.48 -4.29 5.25
C ASP A 99 24.10 -4.71 4.72
N GLU A 100 23.61 -5.90 5.08
CA GLU A 100 22.31 -6.39 4.65
C GLU A 100 21.16 -5.56 5.25
N ILE A 101 21.31 -5.14 6.51
CA ILE A 101 20.37 -4.24 7.19
C ILE A 101 20.37 -2.89 6.49
N PHE A 102 21.54 -2.30 6.23
CA PHE A 102 21.65 -1.00 5.57
C PHE A 102 21.04 -1.03 4.16
N LEU A 103 21.43 -2.00 3.33
CA LEU A 103 20.95 -2.10 1.94
C LEU A 103 19.45 -2.40 1.86
N SER A 104 18.93 -3.31 2.69
CA SER A 104 17.48 -3.58 2.72
C SER A 104 16.69 -2.38 3.23
N SER A 105 17.25 -1.62 4.20
CA SER A 105 16.69 -0.35 4.65
C SER A 105 16.71 0.70 3.53
N ALA A 106 17.78 0.78 2.74
CA ALA A 106 17.90 1.73 1.65
C ALA A 106 16.88 1.45 0.53
N LEU A 107 16.67 0.20 0.15
CA LEU A 107 15.57 -0.17 -0.75
C LEU A 107 14.21 0.12 -0.13
N GLY A 108 14.03 -0.17 1.17
CA GLY A 108 12.82 0.17 1.89
C GLY A 108 12.51 1.67 1.82
N TRP A 109 13.52 2.51 2.00
CA TRP A 109 13.41 3.95 1.82
C TRP A 109 13.12 4.34 0.37
N CYS A 110 13.75 3.75 -0.64
CA CYS A 110 13.38 3.99 -2.04
C CYS A 110 11.87 3.78 -2.29
N ILE A 111 11.25 2.77 -1.68
CA ILE A 111 9.80 2.54 -1.78
C ILE A 111 8.99 3.62 -1.05
N GLU A 112 9.43 4.06 0.14
CA GLU A 112 8.76 5.15 0.86
C GLU A 112 8.93 6.50 0.14
N TRP A 113 10.05 6.74 -0.55
CA TRP A 113 10.25 7.89 -1.45
C TRP A 113 9.33 7.82 -2.67
N LEU A 114 9.19 6.64 -3.30
CA LEU A 114 8.27 6.41 -4.42
C LEU A 114 6.83 6.68 -3.98
N GLN A 115 6.45 6.19 -2.80
CA GLN A 115 5.14 6.46 -2.23
C GLN A 115 4.96 7.97 -1.94
N ALA A 116 5.95 8.63 -1.34
CA ALA A 116 5.87 10.07 -1.05
C ALA A 116 5.70 10.90 -2.33
N TYR A 117 6.41 10.54 -3.41
CA TYR A 117 6.24 11.14 -4.73
C TYR A 117 4.77 11.05 -5.21
N PHE A 118 4.21 9.84 -5.24
CA PHE A 118 2.82 9.66 -5.68
C PHE A 118 1.84 10.40 -4.77
N LEU A 119 2.02 10.36 -3.45
CA LEU A 119 1.12 11.03 -2.51
C LEU A 119 1.14 12.56 -2.65
N VAL A 120 2.31 13.17 -2.89
CA VAL A 120 2.39 14.62 -3.11
C VAL A 120 1.59 15.03 -4.35
N LEU A 121 1.68 14.27 -5.44
CA LEU A 121 0.91 14.55 -6.66
C LEU A 121 -0.57 14.19 -6.52
N ASP A 122 -0.88 13.07 -5.89
CA ASP A 122 -2.25 12.60 -5.63
C ASP A 122 -3.01 13.61 -4.75
N ASP A 123 -2.40 14.11 -3.68
CA ASP A 123 -3.00 15.15 -2.84
C ASP A 123 -3.34 16.43 -3.63
N ILE A 124 -2.54 16.78 -4.65
CA ILE A 124 -2.82 17.91 -5.56
C ILE A 124 -4.00 17.58 -6.48
N MET A 125 -3.97 16.42 -7.13
CA MET A 125 -5.00 15.99 -8.10
C MET A 125 -6.37 15.82 -7.44
N ASP A 126 -6.39 15.30 -6.21
CA ASP A 126 -7.60 15.09 -5.40
C ASP A 126 -7.97 16.31 -4.56
N SER A 127 -7.25 17.43 -4.69
CA SER A 127 -7.49 18.64 -3.88
C SER A 127 -7.52 18.36 -2.36
N SER A 128 -6.75 17.39 -1.90
CA SER A 128 -6.73 16.98 -0.49
C SER A 128 -6.31 18.12 0.45
N HIS A 129 -6.84 18.09 1.67
CA HIS A 129 -6.51 19.08 2.71
C HIS A 129 -5.40 18.62 3.65
N THR A 130 -5.46 17.36 4.10
CA THR A 130 -4.52 16.82 5.09
C THR A 130 -4.02 15.43 4.72
N ARG A 131 -2.80 15.12 5.16
CA ARG A 131 -2.07 13.86 4.95
C ARG A 131 -1.25 13.61 6.21
N ARG A 132 -1.35 12.40 6.80
CA ARG A 132 -0.57 12.00 7.99
C ARG A 132 -0.69 13.00 9.17
N GLY A 133 -1.89 13.56 9.38
CA GLY A 133 -2.18 14.51 10.46
C GLY A 133 -1.64 15.93 10.25
N GLN A 134 -1.14 16.26 9.06
CA GLN A 134 -0.64 17.59 8.71
C GLN A 134 -1.28 18.09 7.40
N PRO A 135 -1.25 19.40 7.09
CA PRO A 135 -1.68 19.90 5.79
C PRO A 135 -0.90 19.22 4.64
N CYS A 136 -1.55 18.95 3.51
CA CYS A 136 -0.83 18.46 2.33
C CYS A 136 0.27 19.46 1.91
N TRP A 137 1.40 18.98 1.38
CA TRP A 137 2.57 19.82 1.08
C TRP A 137 2.23 21.06 0.24
N PHE A 138 1.41 20.87 -0.82
CA PHE A 138 0.98 21.96 -1.70
C PHE A 138 0.05 22.98 -1.03
N ARG A 139 -0.57 22.66 0.10
CA ARG A 139 -1.46 23.56 0.86
C ARG A 139 -0.67 24.55 1.74
N LEU A 140 0.63 24.34 1.94
CA LEU A 140 1.45 25.29 2.69
C LEU A 140 1.67 26.57 1.87
N SER A 141 1.49 27.73 2.53
CA SER A 141 1.43 29.05 1.87
C SER A 141 2.67 29.43 1.05
N LYS A 142 3.84 28.88 1.37
CA LYS A 142 5.10 29.13 0.65
C LYS A 142 5.43 28.07 -0.40
N ILE A 143 4.63 27.00 -0.49
CA ILE A 143 4.88 25.86 -1.37
C ILE A 143 3.97 25.96 -2.60
N GLY A 144 2.64 25.91 -2.40
CA GLY A 144 1.70 25.92 -3.52
C GLY A 144 2.04 24.84 -4.56
N MET A 145 1.99 25.22 -5.84
CA MET A 145 2.26 24.30 -6.96
C MET A 145 3.75 23.97 -7.17
N ILE A 146 4.68 24.55 -6.41
CA ILE A 146 6.08 24.09 -6.39
C ILE A 146 6.14 22.61 -5.98
N ALA A 147 5.15 22.16 -5.19
CA ALA A 147 4.96 20.77 -4.80
C ALA A 147 4.97 19.78 -5.98
N VAL A 148 4.53 20.18 -7.19
CA VAL A 148 4.60 19.31 -8.37
C VAL A 148 6.06 18.96 -8.69
N ASN A 149 6.94 19.96 -8.72
CA ASN A 149 8.36 19.75 -8.97
C ASN A 149 9.05 19.07 -7.77
N ASP A 150 8.66 19.39 -6.54
CA ASP A 150 9.16 18.66 -5.36
C ASP A 150 8.83 17.16 -5.42
N GLY A 151 7.63 16.80 -5.91
CA GLY A 151 7.28 15.42 -6.23
C GLY A 151 8.25 14.80 -7.25
N ILE A 152 8.55 15.51 -8.34
CA ILE A 152 9.54 15.06 -9.34
C ILE A 152 10.92 14.85 -8.70
N LEU A 153 11.34 15.72 -7.78
CA LEU A 153 12.60 15.54 -7.04
C LEU A 153 12.58 14.28 -6.16
N LEU A 154 11.49 14.03 -5.43
CA LEU A 154 11.32 12.80 -4.64
C LEU A 154 11.51 11.54 -5.51
N ARG A 155 10.88 11.50 -6.68
CA ARG A 155 11.04 10.42 -7.65
C ARG A 155 12.49 10.28 -8.13
N ASN A 156 13.16 11.39 -8.43
CA ASN A 156 14.54 11.40 -8.90
C ASN A 156 15.57 11.02 -7.82
N HIS A 157 15.26 11.14 -6.53
CA HIS A 157 16.15 10.66 -5.46
C HIS A 157 16.32 9.13 -5.45
N ILE A 158 15.32 8.38 -5.91
CA ILE A 158 15.35 6.90 -5.96
C ILE A 158 16.55 6.40 -6.78
N PRO A 159 16.72 6.76 -8.07
CA PRO A 159 17.88 6.31 -8.85
C PRO A 159 19.21 6.84 -8.30
N ARG A 160 19.24 7.95 -7.53
CA ARG A 160 20.47 8.40 -6.84
C ARG A 160 20.88 7.43 -5.75
N VAL A 161 19.93 7.04 -4.89
CA VAL A 161 20.16 6.04 -3.83
C VAL A 161 20.55 4.69 -4.45
N LEU A 162 19.83 4.24 -5.49
CA LEU A 162 20.15 2.99 -6.19
C LEU A 162 21.58 3.03 -6.77
N LYS A 163 21.96 4.14 -7.43
CA LYS A 163 23.31 4.30 -7.99
C LYS A 163 24.39 4.32 -6.89
N ASN A 164 24.18 5.02 -5.79
CA ASN A 164 25.19 5.19 -4.75
C ASN A 164 25.50 3.86 -4.04
N HIS A 165 24.47 3.04 -3.78
CA HIS A 165 24.60 1.87 -2.90
C HIS A 165 24.54 0.53 -3.64
N PHE A 166 23.98 0.48 -4.86
CA PHE A 166 23.72 -0.78 -5.56
C PHE A 166 24.45 -0.91 -6.90
N ARG A 167 25.10 0.13 -7.44
CA ARG A 167 25.77 0.08 -8.76
C ARG A 167 26.75 -1.08 -8.98
N GLY A 168 27.35 -1.59 -7.90
CA GLY A 168 28.30 -2.70 -7.95
C GLY A 168 27.69 -4.07 -7.66
N LYS A 169 26.39 -4.14 -7.36
CA LYS A 169 25.68 -5.39 -7.10
C LYS A 169 25.27 -6.04 -8.43
N PRO A 170 25.28 -7.38 -8.53
CA PRO A 170 24.94 -8.07 -9.78
C PRO A 170 23.49 -7.81 -10.23
N TYR A 171 22.59 -7.52 -9.28
CA TYR A 171 21.17 -7.24 -9.51
C TYR A 171 20.85 -5.73 -9.66
N TYR A 172 21.85 -4.88 -9.95
CA TYR A 172 21.65 -3.43 -10.06
C TYR A 172 20.67 -3.04 -11.17
N VAL A 173 20.83 -3.64 -12.36
CA VAL A 173 19.96 -3.36 -13.51
C VAL A 173 18.54 -3.84 -13.22
N ASP A 174 18.39 -5.02 -12.63
CA ASP A 174 17.09 -5.56 -12.23
C ASP A 174 16.37 -4.65 -11.23
N LEU A 175 17.10 -4.01 -10.30
CA LEU A 175 16.53 -3.00 -9.41
C LEU A 175 16.07 -1.75 -10.16
N LEU A 176 16.85 -1.25 -11.12
CA LEU A 176 16.43 -0.10 -11.92
C LEU A 176 15.16 -0.41 -12.72
N ASP A 177 15.13 -1.55 -13.40
CA ASP A 177 13.99 -1.99 -14.20
C ASP A 177 12.77 -2.26 -13.32
N LEU A 178 12.94 -2.91 -12.16
CA LEU A 178 11.87 -3.17 -11.20
C LEU A 178 11.22 -1.86 -10.71
N PHE A 179 12.02 -0.87 -10.30
CA PHE A 179 11.47 0.40 -9.83
C PHE A 179 10.79 1.18 -10.96
N ASN A 180 11.37 1.22 -12.16
CA ASN A 180 10.77 1.90 -13.31
C ASN A 180 9.45 1.24 -13.76
N GLU A 181 9.42 -0.10 -13.84
CA GLU A 181 8.23 -0.86 -14.23
C GLU A 181 7.10 -0.68 -13.22
N VAL A 182 7.41 -0.75 -11.92
CA VAL A 182 6.40 -0.54 -10.87
C VAL A 182 5.94 0.92 -10.82
N GLU A 183 6.82 1.90 -11.04
CA GLU A 183 6.44 3.31 -11.20
C GLU A 183 5.50 3.48 -12.39
N PHE A 184 5.82 2.89 -13.54
CA PHE A 184 5.00 2.90 -14.76
C PHE A 184 3.61 2.30 -14.50
N GLN A 185 3.55 1.14 -13.85
CA GLN A 185 2.31 0.47 -13.47
C GLN A 185 1.47 1.34 -12.52
N THR A 186 2.10 1.96 -11.53
CA THR A 186 1.42 2.83 -10.56
C THR A 186 0.87 4.09 -11.22
N ALA A 187 1.65 4.73 -12.09
CA ALA A 187 1.20 5.88 -12.87
C ALA A 187 0.04 5.53 -13.82
N HIS A 188 0.05 4.36 -14.44
CA HIS A 188 -1.06 3.89 -15.27
C HIS A 188 -2.31 3.57 -14.45
N GLY A 189 -2.13 3.00 -13.25
CA GLY A 189 -3.20 2.85 -12.28
C GLY A 189 -3.85 4.17 -11.88
N GLN A 190 -3.03 5.20 -11.64
CA GLN A 190 -3.51 6.55 -11.38
C GLN A 190 -4.23 7.16 -12.58
N LEU A 191 -3.70 6.97 -13.80
CA LEU A 191 -4.34 7.44 -15.03
C LEU A 191 -5.76 6.88 -15.16
N ILE A 192 -5.92 5.56 -15.02
CA ILE A 192 -7.23 4.92 -15.16
C ILE A 192 -8.19 5.28 -14.03
N ASP A 193 -7.69 5.60 -12.83
CA ASP A 193 -8.49 6.16 -11.74
C ASP A 193 -9.06 7.54 -12.16
N LEU A 194 -8.18 8.46 -12.55
CA LEU A 194 -8.54 9.84 -12.86
C LEU A 194 -9.46 9.99 -14.08
N ILE A 195 -9.21 9.27 -15.18
CA ILE A 195 -10.08 9.35 -16.37
C ILE A 195 -11.43 8.68 -16.14
N THR A 196 -11.54 7.81 -15.14
CA THR A 196 -12.80 7.17 -14.74
C THR A 196 -13.65 8.11 -13.87
N THR A 197 -13.01 8.97 -13.08
CA THR A 197 -13.68 9.85 -12.10
C THR A 197 -13.78 11.31 -12.55
N HIS A 198 -13.36 11.64 -13.79
CA HIS A 198 -13.25 13.01 -14.29
C HIS A 198 -14.60 13.76 -14.32
N GLU A 199 -14.59 15.01 -13.83
CA GLU A 199 -15.78 15.81 -13.51
C GLU A 199 -16.75 16.06 -14.68
N GLY A 200 -16.26 16.07 -15.93
CA GLY A 200 -17.08 16.36 -17.11
C GLY A 200 -18.01 15.23 -17.55
N GLU A 201 -17.79 13.99 -17.07
CA GLU A 201 -18.55 12.80 -17.47
C GLU A 201 -18.84 11.86 -16.29
N LYS A 202 -19.34 12.42 -15.17
CA LYS A 202 -19.77 11.65 -13.98
C LYS A 202 -20.89 10.66 -14.34
N ASP A 203 -20.50 9.47 -14.78
CA ASP A 203 -21.39 8.41 -15.22
C ASP A 203 -21.05 7.10 -14.49
N LEU A 204 -21.89 6.76 -13.50
CA LEU A 204 -21.76 5.53 -12.73
C LEU A 204 -21.90 4.26 -13.58
N SER A 205 -22.46 4.33 -14.78
CA SER A 205 -22.60 3.15 -15.65
C SER A 205 -21.24 2.62 -16.13
N LYS A 206 -20.20 3.45 -16.10
CA LYS A 206 -18.81 3.06 -16.39
C LYS A 206 -18.21 2.21 -15.27
N TYR A 207 -18.78 2.26 -14.06
CA TYR A 207 -18.19 1.62 -12.89
C TYR A 207 -18.51 0.14 -12.88
N SER A 208 -17.48 -0.67 -12.70
CA SER A 208 -17.60 -2.12 -12.66
C SER A 208 -16.55 -2.72 -11.76
N LEU A 209 -16.81 -3.92 -11.24
CA LEU A 209 -15.83 -4.65 -10.44
C LEU A 209 -14.53 -4.92 -11.22
N ALA A 210 -14.61 -5.11 -12.54
CA ALA A 210 -13.44 -5.29 -13.40
C ALA A 210 -12.59 -4.02 -13.50
N LEU A 211 -13.23 -2.85 -13.60
CA LEU A 211 -12.54 -1.55 -13.62
C LEU A 211 -11.90 -1.25 -12.27
N HIS A 212 -12.66 -1.40 -11.17
CA HIS A 212 -12.15 -1.28 -9.80
C HIS A 212 -10.90 -2.15 -9.61
N ARG A 213 -11.00 -3.45 -9.92
CA ARG A 213 -9.87 -4.38 -9.78
C ARG A 213 -8.65 -3.92 -10.58
N ARG A 214 -8.84 -3.40 -11.80
CA ARG A 214 -7.75 -2.90 -12.63
C ARG A 214 -7.09 -1.66 -12.01
N ILE A 215 -7.90 -0.68 -11.57
CA ILE A 215 -7.39 0.51 -10.87
C ILE A 215 -6.56 0.08 -9.66
N VAL A 216 -7.12 -0.74 -8.77
CA VAL A 216 -6.48 -1.18 -7.54
C VAL A 216 -5.19 -1.98 -7.79
N GLN A 217 -5.24 -2.91 -8.74
CA GLN A 217 -4.09 -3.75 -9.10
C GLN A 217 -2.90 -2.89 -9.49
N TYR A 218 -3.11 -1.93 -10.39
CA TYR A 218 -2.04 -1.11 -10.93
C TYR A 218 -1.65 0.05 -10.01
N LYS A 219 -2.64 0.78 -9.45
CA LYS A 219 -2.43 1.96 -8.60
C LYS A 219 -1.84 1.60 -7.23
N THR A 220 -2.20 0.45 -6.66
CA THR A 220 -1.81 0.13 -5.27
C THR A 220 -0.99 -1.14 -5.15
N ALA A 221 -1.43 -2.24 -5.77
CA ALA A 221 -0.93 -3.57 -5.39
C ALA A 221 0.56 -3.79 -5.73
N TYR A 222 1.02 -3.34 -6.91
CA TYR A 222 2.42 -3.53 -7.33
C TYR A 222 3.40 -2.83 -6.38
N TYR A 223 3.28 -1.52 -6.15
CA TYR A 223 4.25 -0.79 -5.31
C TYR A 223 4.09 -1.11 -3.81
N SER A 224 2.91 -1.51 -3.37
CA SER A 224 2.63 -1.73 -1.95
C SER A 224 2.95 -3.13 -1.45
N PHE A 225 2.79 -4.14 -2.31
CA PHE A 225 2.93 -5.56 -1.92
C PHE A 225 4.02 -6.27 -2.71
N TYR A 226 4.02 -6.15 -4.04
CA TYR A 226 5.01 -6.83 -4.88
C TYR A 226 6.41 -6.23 -4.73
N LEU A 227 6.56 -4.92 -4.91
CA LEU A 227 7.86 -4.23 -4.93
C LEU A 227 8.71 -4.50 -3.66
N PRO A 228 8.18 -4.46 -2.42
CA PRO A 228 8.98 -4.77 -1.24
C PRO A 228 9.55 -6.19 -1.22
N VAL A 229 8.75 -7.18 -1.66
CA VAL A 229 9.19 -8.59 -1.69
C VAL A 229 10.14 -8.83 -2.86
N ALA A 230 9.89 -8.24 -4.03
CA ALA A 230 10.77 -8.31 -5.18
C ALA A 230 12.16 -7.72 -4.88
N CYS A 231 12.23 -6.58 -4.17
CA CYS A 231 13.49 -6.02 -3.67
C CYS A 231 14.25 -7.03 -2.79
N ALA A 232 13.54 -7.70 -1.88
CA ALA A 232 14.14 -8.69 -0.99
C ALA A 232 14.60 -9.97 -1.72
N LEU A 233 13.85 -10.42 -2.74
CA LEU A 233 14.21 -11.55 -3.60
C LEU A 233 15.49 -11.26 -4.40
N LEU A 234 15.58 -10.09 -5.07
CA LEU A 234 16.80 -9.67 -5.77
C LEU A 234 18.01 -9.62 -4.83
N MET A 235 17.83 -9.07 -3.62
CA MET A 235 18.88 -9.07 -2.59
C MET A 235 19.26 -10.47 -2.06
N ALA A 236 18.35 -11.44 -2.15
CA ALA A 236 18.63 -12.83 -1.82
C ALA A 236 19.32 -13.58 -2.98
N GLY A 237 19.49 -12.95 -4.15
CA GLY A 237 20.10 -13.56 -5.33
C GLY A 237 19.12 -14.36 -6.18
N GLU A 238 17.81 -14.15 -5.99
CA GLU A 238 16.75 -14.81 -6.74
C GLU A 238 16.47 -14.08 -8.06
N ASP A 239 16.04 -14.84 -9.07
CA ASP A 239 15.55 -14.33 -10.36
C ASP A 239 14.03 -14.13 -10.31
N LEU A 240 13.56 -12.90 -10.53
CA LEU A 240 12.14 -12.55 -10.42
C LEU A 240 11.24 -13.29 -11.42
N GLU A 241 11.75 -13.70 -12.57
CA GLU A 241 10.99 -14.48 -13.56
C GLU A 241 10.60 -15.88 -13.02
N SER A 242 11.37 -16.39 -12.05
CA SER A 242 11.07 -17.64 -11.36
C SER A 242 10.04 -17.50 -10.24
N HIS A 243 9.57 -16.27 -9.94
CA HIS A 243 8.67 -15.95 -8.82
C HIS A 243 7.35 -15.28 -9.28
N VAL A 244 6.85 -15.64 -10.47
CA VAL A 244 5.59 -15.11 -11.02
C VAL A 244 4.38 -15.44 -10.14
N ASP A 245 4.38 -16.61 -9.51
CA ASP A 245 3.33 -17.01 -8.55
C ASP A 245 3.34 -16.15 -7.28
N VAL A 246 4.53 -15.81 -6.76
CA VAL A 246 4.70 -14.86 -5.65
C VAL A 246 4.12 -13.50 -6.02
N LYS A 247 4.44 -12.97 -7.22
CA LYS A 247 3.83 -11.74 -7.75
C LYS A 247 2.31 -11.84 -7.76
N ASN A 248 1.74 -12.90 -8.34
CA ASN A 248 0.30 -13.07 -8.43
C ASN A 248 -0.38 -13.09 -7.05
N ILE A 249 0.20 -13.79 -6.07
CA ILE A 249 -0.34 -13.80 -4.70
C ILE A 249 -0.29 -12.41 -4.07
N LEU A 250 0.83 -11.67 -4.23
CA LEU A 250 0.98 -10.32 -3.67
C LEU A 250 0.03 -9.31 -4.31
N ILE A 251 -0.26 -9.45 -5.61
CA ILE A 251 -1.25 -8.62 -6.30
C ILE A 251 -2.67 -8.89 -5.80
N GLU A 252 -3.02 -10.16 -5.55
CA GLU A 252 -4.31 -10.48 -4.93
C GLU A 252 -4.39 -9.96 -3.48
N MET A 253 -3.29 -10.02 -2.71
CA MET A 253 -3.23 -9.41 -1.37
C MET A 253 -3.44 -7.89 -1.44
N GLY A 254 -2.78 -7.21 -2.38
CA GLY A 254 -2.95 -5.78 -2.56
C GLY A 254 -4.35 -5.40 -3.02
N THR A 255 -4.99 -6.26 -3.82
CA THR A 255 -6.39 -6.08 -4.20
C THR A 255 -7.32 -6.18 -2.99
N TYR A 256 -7.15 -7.21 -2.16
CA TYR A 256 -7.88 -7.35 -0.91
C TYR A 256 -7.64 -6.15 0.03
N PHE A 257 -6.39 -5.71 0.18
CA PHE A 257 -6.03 -4.58 1.04
C PHE A 257 -6.74 -3.28 0.66
N GLN A 258 -6.87 -3.00 -0.65
CA GLN A 258 -7.56 -1.80 -1.11
C GLN A 258 -9.07 -1.90 -0.95
N VAL A 259 -9.68 -3.08 -1.12
CA VAL A 259 -11.09 -3.28 -0.78
C VAL A 259 -11.36 -3.00 0.70
N GLN A 260 -10.43 -3.38 1.59
CA GLN A 260 -10.50 -2.97 3.00
C GLN A 260 -10.40 -1.46 3.18
N ASP A 261 -9.60 -0.78 2.33
CA ASP A 261 -9.42 0.68 2.43
C ASP A 261 -10.70 1.41 2.03
N ASP A 262 -11.30 1.00 0.92
CA ASP A 262 -12.59 1.49 0.42
C ASP A 262 -13.70 1.27 1.46
N TYR A 263 -13.72 0.10 2.10
CA TYR A 263 -14.65 -0.20 3.20
C TYR A 263 -14.44 0.73 4.40
N LEU A 264 -13.19 0.88 4.84
CA LEU A 264 -12.83 1.71 5.98
C LEU A 264 -13.08 3.21 5.70
N ASP A 265 -12.93 3.68 4.46
CA ASP A 265 -13.21 5.07 4.08
C ASP A 265 -14.68 5.45 4.41
N CYS A 266 -15.63 4.56 4.15
CA CYS A 266 -17.04 4.82 4.45
C CYS A 266 -17.47 4.44 5.87
N PHE A 267 -17.00 3.29 6.39
CA PHE A 267 -17.53 2.65 7.61
C PHE A 267 -16.57 2.65 8.79
N GLY A 268 -15.31 2.99 8.60
CA GLY A 268 -14.35 3.02 9.69
C GLY A 268 -14.41 4.33 10.48
N ASP A 269 -13.87 4.27 11.70
CA ASP A 269 -13.84 5.41 12.60
C ASP A 269 -12.77 6.43 12.16
N PRO A 270 -13.14 7.70 11.86
CA PRO A 270 -12.19 8.73 11.44
C PRO A 270 -11.04 8.96 12.43
N GLU A 271 -11.27 8.79 13.74
CA GLU A 271 -10.21 8.93 14.77
C GLU A 271 -9.18 7.81 14.68
N VAL A 272 -9.61 6.61 14.27
CA VAL A 272 -8.76 5.42 14.14
C VAL A 272 -8.01 5.42 12.80
N ILE A 273 -8.67 5.86 11.72
CA ILE A 273 -8.09 5.94 10.36
C ILE A 273 -7.16 7.15 10.22
N GLY A 274 -7.48 8.26 10.90
CA GLY A 274 -6.71 9.52 10.83
C GLY A 274 -7.06 10.40 9.63
N LYS A 275 -8.19 10.13 8.95
CA LYS A 275 -8.81 11.00 7.94
C LYS A 275 -10.33 10.81 7.95
N VAL A 276 -11.05 11.82 7.48
CA VAL A 276 -12.46 11.68 7.10
C VAL A 276 -12.49 11.06 5.70
N GLY A 277 -13.29 10.02 5.51
CA GLY A 277 -13.43 9.38 4.19
C GLY A 277 -14.16 10.26 3.19
N THR A 278 -13.70 10.22 1.94
CA THR A 278 -14.16 11.12 0.88
C THR A 278 -14.58 10.47 -0.42
N ASP A 279 -14.53 9.14 -0.50
CA ASP A 279 -14.79 8.41 -1.74
C ASP A 279 -16.14 8.73 -2.40
N ILE A 280 -17.18 9.00 -1.60
CA ILE A 280 -18.53 9.29 -2.08
C ILE A 280 -18.58 10.66 -2.77
N GLN A 281 -18.14 11.73 -2.11
CA GLN A 281 -18.18 13.08 -2.70
C GLN A 281 -17.17 13.26 -3.83
N ASP A 282 -16.01 12.57 -3.74
CA ASP A 282 -14.96 12.61 -4.74
C ASP A 282 -15.30 11.77 -5.99
N PHE A 283 -16.48 11.15 -6.00
CA PHE A 283 -16.95 10.29 -7.08
C PHE A 283 -15.90 9.21 -7.40
N LYS A 284 -15.34 8.55 -6.38
CA LYS A 284 -14.33 7.51 -6.59
C LYS A 284 -14.99 6.21 -7.05
N CYS A 285 -14.30 5.46 -7.90
CA CYS A 285 -14.67 4.10 -8.28
C CYS A 285 -14.33 3.12 -7.13
N SER A 286 -14.99 3.30 -5.98
CA SER A 286 -14.80 2.53 -4.75
C SER A 286 -15.45 1.14 -4.85
N TRP A 287 -14.91 0.14 -4.16
CA TRP A 287 -15.49 -1.20 -4.09
C TRP A 287 -16.96 -1.18 -3.62
N LEU A 288 -17.29 -0.26 -2.72
CA LEU A 288 -18.64 -0.13 -2.16
C LEU A 288 -19.67 0.25 -3.22
N VAL A 289 -19.37 1.23 -4.08
CA VAL A 289 -20.31 1.68 -5.12
C VAL A 289 -20.47 0.63 -6.21
N VAL A 290 -19.39 -0.05 -6.62
CA VAL A 290 -19.52 -1.12 -7.64
C VAL A 290 -20.36 -2.28 -7.13
N LYS A 291 -20.27 -2.63 -5.83
CA LYS A 291 -21.12 -3.65 -5.22
C LYS A 291 -22.55 -3.18 -5.01
N ALA A 292 -22.75 -1.93 -4.61
CA ALA A 292 -24.08 -1.37 -4.50
C ALA A 292 -24.79 -1.36 -5.86
N LEU A 293 -24.11 -1.01 -6.96
CA LEU A 293 -24.67 -1.05 -8.31
C LEU A 293 -25.06 -2.47 -8.76
N GLU A 294 -24.25 -3.48 -8.40
CA GLU A 294 -24.52 -4.90 -8.68
C GLU A 294 -25.78 -5.42 -7.95
N LEU A 295 -25.99 -4.99 -6.70
CA LEU A 295 -27.06 -5.48 -5.82
C LEU A 295 -28.35 -4.65 -5.88
N SER A 296 -28.27 -3.42 -6.43
CA SER A 296 -29.39 -2.49 -6.47
C SER A 296 -30.46 -2.86 -7.48
N ASN A 297 -31.74 -2.66 -7.11
CA ASN A 297 -32.84 -2.54 -8.07
C ASN A 297 -32.80 -1.17 -8.80
N GLU A 298 -33.66 -0.98 -9.80
CA GLU A 298 -33.67 0.23 -10.62
C GLU A 298 -33.94 1.53 -9.83
N GLY A 299 -34.78 1.49 -8.79
CA GLY A 299 -35.02 2.64 -7.92
C GLY A 299 -33.78 3.00 -7.08
N GLN A 300 -33.07 1.99 -6.57
CA GLN A 300 -31.83 2.16 -5.80
C GLN A 300 -30.67 2.63 -6.70
N LYS A 301 -30.56 2.13 -7.93
CA LYS A 301 -29.59 2.63 -8.91
C LYS A 301 -29.84 4.10 -9.22
N LYS A 302 -31.09 4.49 -9.45
CA LYS A 302 -31.46 5.89 -9.67
C LYS A 302 -31.02 6.77 -8.48
N LEU A 303 -31.22 6.30 -7.25
CA LEU A 303 -30.73 6.99 -6.05
C LEU A 303 -29.20 7.16 -6.08
N LEU A 304 -28.43 6.12 -6.41
CA LEU A 304 -26.97 6.23 -6.55
C LEU A 304 -26.59 7.29 -7.61
N HIS A 305 -27.18 7.23 -8.80
CA HIS A 305 -26.92 8.20 -9.87
C HIS A 305 -27.25 9.65 -9.47
N GLU A 306 -28.28 9.85 -8.66
CA GLU A 306 -28.69 11.18 -8.23
C GLU A 306 -27.86 11.74 -7.06
N ASN A 307 -27.16 10.92 -6.28
CA ASN A 307 -26.55 11.34 -5.02
C ASN A 307 -25.03 11.10 -4.93
N TYR A 308 -24.46 10.15 -5.67
CA TYR A 308 -23.01 9.87 -5.63
C TYR A 308 -22.21 10.99 -6.33
N GLY A 309 -21.06 11.38 -5.76
CA GLY A 309 -20.19 12.44 -6.30
C GLY A 309 -20.67 13.86 -6.05
N LYS A 310 -21.58 14.04 -5.08
CA LYS A 310 -22.05 15.36 -4.63
C LYS A 310 -21.43 15.68 -3.29
N ASP A 311 -20.78 16.84 -3.21
CA ASP A 311 -20.31 17.43 -1.95
C ASP A 311 -21.48 18.08 -1.21
N ASP A 312 -22.47 17.25 -0.85
CA ASP A 312 -23.65 17.61 -0.08
C ASP A 312 -23.93 16.51 0.95
N GLN A 313 -23.98 16.89 2.22
CA GLN A 313 -24.12 15.95 3.34
C GLN A 313 -25.38 15.08 3.23
N THR A 314 -26.49 15.64 2.73
CA THR A 314 -27.75 14.89 2.56
C THR A 314 -27.61 13.81 1.48
N CYS A 315 -26.93 14.12 0.37
CA CYS A 315 -26.65 13.17 -0.70
C CYS A 315 -25.73 12.04 -0.20
N ILE A 316 -24.67 12.37 0.54
CA ILE A 316 -23.74 11.41 1.13
C ILE A 316 -24.48 10.46 2.09
N GLU A 317 -25.34 10.98 2.97
CA GLU A 317 -26.12 10.17 3.91
C GLU A 317 -27.08 9.22 3.21
N LYS A 318 -27.73 9.63 2.12
CA LYS A 318 -28.60 8.75 1.31
C LYS A 318 -27.81 7.57 0.72
N VAL A 319 -26.60 7.81 0.22
CA VAL A 319 -25.73 6.75 -0.31
C VAL A 319 -25.33 5.80 0.82
N LYS A 320 -24.90 6.32 1.96
CA LYS A 320 -24.53 5.49 3.13
C LYS A 320 -25.71 4.67 3.65
N GLU A 321 -26.91 5.24 3.68
CA GLU A 321 -28.11 4.52 4.10
C GLU A 321 -28.47 3.41 3.11
N LEU A 322 -28.34 3.66 1.80
CA LEU A 322 -28.50 2.61 0.80
C LEU A 322 -27.48 1.48 0.99
N TYR A 323 -26.22 1.78 1.31
CA TYR A 323 -25.23 0.74 1.61
C TYR A 323 -25.62 -0.13 2.80
N LYS A 324 -26.26 0.44 3.83
CA LYS A 324 -26.82 -0.35 4.95
C LYS A 324 -27.99 -1.22 4.51
N VAL A 325 -28.92 -0.67 3.72
CA VAL A 325 -30.08 -1.41 3.18
C VAL A 325 -29.66 -2.61 2.33
N LEU A 326 -28.58 -2.47 1.57
CA LEU A 326 -27.99 -3.53 0.74
C LEU A 326 -27.07 -4.48 1.52
N ASP A 327 -26.90 -4.28 2.83
CA ASP A 327 -25.97 -5.01 3.71
C ASP A 327 -24.54 -5.11 3.12
N ILE A 328 -24.01 -3.99 2.61
CA ILE A 328 -22.66 -3.96 2.03
C ILE A 328 -21.59 -4.36 3.06
N GLN A 329 -21.86 -4.12 4.35
CA GLN A 329 -20.99 -4.57 5.45
C GLN A 329 -20.95 -6.10 5.55
N GLY A 330 -22.10 -6.80 5.49
CA GLY A 330 -22.15 -8.26 5.39
C GLY A 330 -21.42 -8.79 4.16
N VAL A 331 -21.65 -8.18 2.99
CA VAL A 331 -20.98 -8.54 1.73
C VAL A 331 -19.46 -8.38 1.83
N PHE A 332 -18.97 -7.33 2.50
CA PHE A 332 -17.55 -7.13 2.76
C PHE A 332 -16.98 -8.23 3.67
N LEU A 333 -17.67 -8.60 4.76
CA LEU A 333 -17.21 -9.63 5.68
C LEU A 333 -17.10 -11.00 5.00
N GLU A 334 -18.04 -11.34 4.11
CA GLU A 334 -17.97 -12.55 3.28
C GLU A 334 -16.79 -12.49 2.31
N TYR A 335 -16.61 -11.37 1.62
CA TYR A 335 -15.47 -11.14 0.73
C TYR A 335 -14.12 -11.26 1.45
N GLU A 336 -14.00 -10.67 2.65
CA GLU A 336 -12.80 -10.71 3.48
C GLU A 336 -12.48 -12.16 3.89
N SER A 337 -13.48 -12.91 4.36
CA SER A 337 -13.33 -14.31 4.75
C SER A 337 -12.89 -15.19 3.57
N SER A 338 -13.56 -15.06 2.43
CA SER A 338 -13.25 -15.81 1.21
C SER A 338 -11.86 -15.48 0.65
N SER A 339 -11.51 -14.19 0.62
CA SER A 339 -10.19 -13.72 0.18
C SER A 339 -9.08 -14.26 1.06
N TYR A 340 -9.27 -14.23 2.40
CA TYR A 340 -8.30 -14.78 3.35
C TYR A 340 -8.09 -16.30 3.15
N GLN A 341 -9.16 -17.07 2.95
CA GLN A 341 -9.08 -18.51 2.70
C GLN A 341 -8.35 -18.81 1.38
N LYS A 342 -8.70 -18.10 0.31
CA LYS A 342 -8.05 -18.24 -1.02
C LYS A 342 -6.56 -17.92 -0.92
N LEU A 343 -6.20 -16.80 -0.31
CA LEU A 343 -4.80 -16.38 -0.12
C LEU A 343 -4.04 -17.40 0.71
N THR A 344 -4.60 -17.86 1.83
CA THR A 344 -3.97 -18.88 2.69
C THR A 344 -3.68 -20.15 1.90
N LYS A 345 -4.66 -20.65 1.14
CA LYS A 345 -4.50 -21.85 0.30
C LYS A 345 -3.39 -21.67 -0.75
N SER A 346 -3.37 -20.54 -1.46
CA SER A 346 -2.33 -20.25 -2.46
C SER A 346 -0.94 -20.19 -1.82
N ILE A 347 -0.81 -19.54 -0.66
CA ILE A 347 0.46 -19.47 0.07
C ILE A 347 0.92 -20.86 0.49
N GLU A 348 0.02 -21.69 1.05
CA GLU A 348 0.38 -23.02 1.53
C GLU A 348 0.79 -23.98 0.41
N SER A 349 0.29 -23.76 -0.81
CA SER A 349 0.70 -24.52 -2.00
C SER A 349 2.07 -24.16 -2.56
N HIS A 350 2.68 -23.04 -2.15
CA HIS A 350 4.00 -22.63 -2.63
C HIS A 350 5.09 -23.59 -2.13
N SER A 351 6.04 -24.00 -2.97
CA SER A 351 7.05 -25.02 -2.62
C SER A 351 8.07 -24.53 -1.56
N SER A 352 8.55 -23.29 -1.67
CA SER A 352 9.51 -22.70 -0.73
C SER A 352 8.87 -22.27 0.59
N LYS A 353 9.32 -22.87 1.70
CA LYS A 353 8.88 -22.51 3.06
C LYS A 353 9.28 -21.09 3.47
N ALA A 354 10.42 -20.60 3.00
CA ALA A 354 10.86 -19.23 3.25
C ALA A 354 9.90 -18.23 2.60
N VAL A 355 9.51 -18.47 1.34
CA VAL A 355 8.49 -17.66 0.64
C VAL A 355 7.12 -17.75 1.33
N GLN A 356 6.70 -18.94 1.77
CA GLN A 356 5.47 -19.08 2.56
C GLN A 356 5.51 -18.18 3.81
N ALA A 357 6.64 -18.11 4.50
CA ALA A 357 6.79 -17.29 5.70
C ALA A 357 6.69 -15.79 5.39
N VAL A 358 7.30 -15.34 4.29
CA VAL A 358 7.18 -13.95 3.79
C VAL A 358 5.70 -13.62 3.54
N LEU A 359 5.01 -14.42 2.73
CA LEU A 359 3.62 -14.16 2.36
C LEU A 359 2.66 -14.22 3.57
N LYS A 360 2.87 -15.18 4.49
CA LYS A 360 2.11 -15.25 5.75
C LYS A 360 2.32 -14.00 6.62
N SER A 361 3.53 -13.46 6.66
CA SER A 361 3.83 -12.23 7.39
C SER A 361 3.05 -11.03 6.82
N PHE A 362 2.98 -10.90 5.49
CA PHE A 362 2.18 -9.85 4.85
C PHE A 362 0.68 -10.02 5.14
N LEU A 363 0.14 -11.22 4.93
CA LEU A 363 -1.29 -11.48 5.14
C LEU A 363 -1.71 -11.20 6.59
N ALA A 364 -0.87 -11.58 7.57
CA ALA A 364 -1.13 -11.34 8.99
C ALA A 364 -1.15 -9.84 9.36
N LYS A 365 -0.41 -8.99 8.63
CA LYS A 365 -0.39 -7.53 8.87
C LYS A 365 -1.67 -6.83 8.38
N ILE A 366 -2.41 -7.42 7.44
CA ILE A 366 -3.56 -6.78 6.79
C ILE A 366 -4.90 -7.43 7.15
N TYR A 367 -4.92 -8.72 7.50
CA TYR A 367 -6.17 -9.42 7.81
C TYR A 367 -6.87 -8.80 9.04
N LYS A 368 -8.15 -8.44 8.87
CA LYS A 368 -8.96 -7.76 9.91
C LYS A 368 -8.34 -6.47 10.45
N ARG A 369 -7.61 -5.73 9.62
CA ARG A 369 -7.08 -4.41 9.99
C ARG A 369 -8.23 -3.44 10.26
N GLN A 370 -8.00 -2.51 11.17
CA GLN A 370 -8.94 -1.44 11.52
C GLN A 370 -8.49 -0.06 11.02
N LYS A 371 -7.30 0.04 10.38
CA LYS A 371 -6.69 1.28 9.90
C LYS A 371 -5.57 1.05 8.88
#